data_AF-A0A941UQH6-F1
#
_entry.id   AF-A0A941UQH6-F1
#
_cell.length_a   1.000
_cell.length_b   1.000
_cell.length_c   1.000
_cell.angle_alpha   90.00
_cell.angle_beta   90.00
_cell.angle_gamma   90.00
#
_symmetry.space_group_name_H-M   'P 1'
#
loop_
_entity.id
_entity.type
_entity.pdbx_description
1 polymer ?
#
loop_
_entity_poly.entity_id
_entity_poly.type
_entity_poly.pdbx_seq_one_letter_code
_entity_poly.pdbx_strand_id
1 'polypeptide(L)'
;MRLPPWIVSHIEDVLREVLRFAGPADGTLSHYFRSHPKLGSRERGVIAEAVYAVLRNKRFFTDFVGSGNTPSMHQLALLGLAEHVGVDTVPGLSESEEQWLRSVMDTDRALLPPEMRANLPQWLYERLIAQYGEAETQLLAQALNRNAPLDLRVNSLVASREEVIGALKAAPIESEPMPYAPLGLRVQKKPALQNLPLFKNGAIEVQDEGSQLLTHIVGAKRGEMVADFCAGAGGKTLALGALMRNTGRLYAFDISEKRLGKLKPRLARSGLSNVHPVRIEHENDARIKRLAGKLDRVLVDAPCSGLGTLRRNPDIKWRQTPETVAEMQQKQIAILNSA
;
A
#
# COMPACT_ATOMS: atom_id res chain seq x y z
N MET A 1 0.17 -18.83 -22.10
CA MET A 1 0.90 -19.86 -21.30
C MET A 1 -0.06 -20.39 -20.25
N ARG A 2 -0.33 -21.69 -20.19
CA ARG A 2 -1.43 -22.26 -19.37
C ARG A 2 -1.11 -22.21 -17.88
N LEU A 3 -2.07 -21.76 -17.07
CA LEU A 3 -2.05 -21.89 -15.61
C LEU A 3 -2.53 -23.30 -15.23
N PRO A 4 -2.11 -23.84 -14.09
CA PRO A 4 -2.62 -25.12 -13.63
C PRO A 4 -4.02 -24.98 -13.00
N PRO A 5 -4.97 -25.91 -13.23
CA PRO A 5 -6.33 -25.84 -12.67
C PRO A 5 -6.40 -25.69 -11.14
N TRP A 6 -5.47 -26.32 -10.42
CA TRP A 6 -5.41 -26.27 -8.95
C TRP A 6 -5.18 -24.86 -8.39
N ILE A 7 -4.78 -23.89 -9.22
CA ILE A 7 -4.56 -22.50 -8.77
C ILE A 7 -5.85 -21.88 -8.23
N VAL A 8 -7.01 -22.25 -8.80
CA VAL A 8 -8.31 -21.73 -8.39
C VAL A 8 -8.61 -22.12 -6.94
N SER A 9 -8.32 -23.36 -6.54
CA SER A 9 -8.51 -23.81 -5.15
C SER A 9 -7.66 -23.02 -4.16
N HIS A 10 -6.43 -22.65 -4.50
CA HIS A 10 -5.63 -21.78 -3.63
C HIS A 10 -6.21 -20.36 -3.51
N ILE A 11 -6.77 -19.82 -4.60
CA ILE A 11 -7.44 -18.52 -4.57
C ILE A 11 -8.66 -18.61 -3.65
N GLU A 12 -9.46 -19.68 -3.75
CA GLU A 12 -10.61 -19.91 -2.87
C GLU A 12 -10.21 -19.97 -1.39
N ASP A 13 -9.18 -20.74 -1.05
CA ASP A 13 -8.71 -20.88 0.33
C ASP A 13 -8.28 -19.52 0.92
N VAL A 14 -7.53 -18.74 0.14
CA VAL A 14 -7.10 -17.41 0.57
C VAL A 14 -8.30 -16.47 0.70
N LEU A 15 -9.24 -16.50 -0.24
CA LEU A 15 -10.43 -15.65 -0.18
C LEU A 15 -11.32 -15.99 1.03
N ARG A 16 -11.45 -17.27 1.43
CA ARG A 16 -12.16 -17.68 2.66
C ARG A 16 -11.62 -16.99 3.90
N GLU A 17 -10.32 -16.74 3.96
CA GLU A 17 -9.68 -16.06 5.09
C GLU A 17 -9.68 -14.53 4.91
N VAL A 18 -9.33 -14.02 3.73
CA VAL A 18 -9.23 -12.58 3.46
C VAL A 18 -10.58 -11.88 3.57
N LEU A 19 -11.66 -12.51 3.11
CA LEU A 19 -13.01 -11.93 3.16
C LEU A 19 -13.66 -11.96 4.54
N ARG A 20 -13.02 -12.60 5.54
CA ARG A 20 -13.39 -12.43 6.96
C ARG A 20 -12.97 -11.08 7.52
N PHE A 21 -12.06 -10.38 6.84
CA PHE A 21 -11.61 -9.04 7.22
C PHE A 21 -10.99 -8.93 8.62
N ALA A 22 -10.58 -10.06 9.22
CA ALA A 22 -9.95 -10.14 10.54
C ALA A 22 -8.56 -9.48 10.62
N GLY A 23 -7.95 -9.16 9.47
CA GLY A 23 -6.66 -8.52 9.40
C GLY A 23 -6.31 -8.03 7.98
N PRO A 24 -5.12 -7.44 7.80
CA PRO A 24 -4.64 -6.99 6.50
C PRO A 24 -4.47 -8.15 5.50
N ALA A 25 -4.94 -7.94 4.26
CA ALA A 25 -4.88 -8.97 3.22
C ALA A 25 -3.44 -9.40 2.86
N ASP A 26 -2.48 -8.46 2.87
CA ASP A 26 -1.06 -8.73 2.65
C ASP A 26 -0.47 -9.67 3.72
N GLY A 27 -0.91 -9.50 4.97
CA GLY A 27 -0.58 -10.36 6.09
C GLY A 27 -1.11 -11.78 5.91
N THR A 28 -2.37 -11.92 5.51
CA THR A 28 -3.01 -13.22 5.24
C THR A 28 -2.32 -13.95 4.08
N LEU A 29 -2.10 -13.27 2.95
CA LEU A 29 -1.35 -13.83 1.81
C LEU A 29 0.07 -14.26 2.22
N SER A 30 0.79 -13.42 2.98
CA SER A 30 2.13 -13.73 3.45
C SER A 30 2.18 -14.92 4.41
N HIS A 31 1.14 -15.12 5.22
CA HIS A 31 1.01 -16.31 6.07
C HIS A 31 0.71 -17.55 5.21
N TYR A 32 -0.26 -17.46 4.30
CA TYR A 32 -0.64 -18.54 3.41
C TYR A 32 0.52 -19.04 2.54
N PHE A 33 1.31 -18.14 1.94
CA PHE A 33 2.45 -18.55 1.13
C PHE A 33 3.61 -19.15 1.94
N ARG A 34 3.69 -18.86 3.24
CA ARG A 34 4.66 -19.52 4.13
C ARG A 34 4.24 -20.94 4.48
N SER A 35 2.93 -21.21 4.62
CA SER A 35 2.42 -22.57 4.82
C SER A 35 2.40 -23.40 3.53
N HIS A 36 2.54 -22.77 2.36
CA HIS A 36 2.56 -23.42 1.03
C HIS A 36 3.89 -23.20 0.29
N PRO A 37 5.03 -23.76 0.78
CA PRO A 37 6.35 -23.50 0.21
C PRO A 37 6.51 -24.00 -1.23
N LYS A 38 5.70 -24.98 -1.66
CA LYS A 38 5.70 -25.53 -3.03
C LYS A 38 5.22 -24.53 -4.09
N LEU A 39 4.51 -23.47 -3.71
CA LEU A 39 4.09 -22.43 -4.65
C LEU A 39 5.30 -21.62 -5.09
N GLY A 40 5.55 -21.57 -6.40
CA GLY A 40 6.59 -20.74 -7.00
C GLY A 40 6.24 -19.26 -7.01
N SER A 41 7.21 -18.41 -7.36
CA SER A 41 7.02 -16.95 -7.37
C SER A 41 5.92 -16.51 -8.34
N ARG A 42 5.74 -17.24 -9.44
CA ARG A 42 4.72 -16.93 -10.45
C ARG A 42 3.33 -17.22 -9.91
N GLU A 43 3.12 -18.40 -9.33
CA GLU A 43 1.82 -18.83 -8.81
C GLU A 43 1.38 -17.95 -7.64
N ARG A 44 2.31 -17.61 -6.74
CA ARG A 44 2.05 -16.64 -5.66
C ARG A 44 1.60 -15.28 -6.20
N GLY A 45 2.24 -14.80 -7.27
CA GLY A 45 1.88 -13.54 -7.93
C GLY A 45 0.45 -13.58 -8.49
N VAL A 46 0.11 -14.64 -9.21
CA VAL A 46 -1.23 -14.81 -9.79
C VAL A 46 -2.31 -14.94 -8.71
N ILE A 47 -2.07 -15.73 -7.66
CA ILE A 47 -2.99 -15.87 -6.53
C ILE A 47 -3.22 -14.51 -5.85
N ALA A 48 -2.13 -13.77 -5.56
CA ALA A 48 -2.23 -12.47 -4.91
C ALA A 48 -3.01 -11.45 -5.76
N GLU A 49 -2.69 -11.33 -7.05
CA GLU A 49 -3.38 -10.38 -7.93
C GLU A 49 -4.86 -10.76 -8.14
N ALA A 50 -5.20 -12.05 -8.20
CA ALA A 50 -6.60 -12.49 -8.24
C ALA A 50 -7.36 -12.12 -6.96
N VAL A 51 -6.78 -12.34 -5.78
CA VAL A 51 -7.38 -11.93 -4.51
C VAL A 51 -7.56 -10.41 -4.42
N TYR A 52 -6.56 -9.63 -4.83
CA TYR A 52 -6.68 -8.18 -4.86
C TYR A 52 -7.68 -7.67 -5.91
N ALA A 53 -7.85 -8.38 -7.04
CA ALA A 53 -8.89 -8.09 -8.02
C ALA A 53 -10.29 -8.27 -7.41
N VAL A 54 -10.53 -9.34 -6.66
CA VAL A 54 -11.79 -9.53 -5.91
C VAL A 54 -12.01 -8.41 -4.91
N LEU A 55 -11.00 -8.05 -4.10
CA LEU A 55 -11.14 -6.98 -3.11
C LEU A 55 -11.46 -5.61 -3.73
N ARG A 56 -10.92 -5.31 -4.92
CA ARG A 56 -11.19 -4.06 -5.63
C ARG A 56 -12.60 -4.02 -6.18
N ASN A 57 -13.03 -5.10 -6.83
CA ASN A 57 -14.31 -5.22 -7.53
C ASN A 57 -15.38 -5.93 -6.69
N LYS A 58 -15.21 -6.01 -5.36
CA LYS A 58 -16.04 -6.87 -4.50
C LYS A 58 -17.53 -6.62 -4.69
N ARG A 59 -17.96 -5.35 -4.70
CA ARG A 59 -19.38 -4.98 -4.81
C ARG A 59 -19.94 -5.42 -6.16
N PHE A 60 -19.24 -5.11 -7.24
CA PHE A 60 -19.59 -5.58 -8.58
C PHE A 60 -19.67 -7.10 -8.63
N PHE A 61 -18.63 -7.83 -8.23
CA PHE A 61 -18.62 -9.29 -8.29
C PHE A 61 -19.71 -9.94 -7.45
N THR A 62 -20.00 -9.43 -6.24
CA THR A 62 -21.04 -10.03 -5.40
C THR A 62 -22.44 -9.97 -6.01
N ASP A 63 -22.69 -9.03 -6.92
CA ASP A 63 -24.00 -8.93 -7.58
C ASP A 63 -24.19 -9.97 -8.69
N PHE A 64 -23.09 -10.53 -9.23
CA PHE A 64 -23.11 -11.61 -10.22
C PHE A 64 -22.90 -13.00 -9.62
N VAL A 65 -22.46 -13.07 -8.36
CA VAL A 65 -22.28 -14.32 -7.64
C VAL A 65 -23.60 -14.68 -6.98
N GLY A 66 -24.33 -15.60 -7.61
CA GLY A 66 -25.52 -16.23 -7.04
C GLY A 66 -26.84 -15.74 -7.62
N SER A 67 -27.24 -16.34 -8.74
CA SER A 67 -28.63 -16.74 -8.98
C SER A 67 -28.71 -18.27 -8.88
N GLY A 68 -28.61 -18.81 -7.65
CA GLY A 68 -28.58 -20.24 -7.31
C GLY A 68 -28.16 -20.52 -5.85
N ASN A 69 -28.38 -21.74 -5.35
CA ASN A 69 -28.40 -22.10 -3.90
C ASN A 69 -27.11 -21.94 -3.07
N THR A 70 -25.97 -21.51 -3.64
CA THR A 70 -24.83 -21.02 -2.85
C THR A 70 -23.96 -20.08 -3.70
N PRO A 71 -23.67 -18.84 -3.27
CA PRO A 71 -22.61 -18.03 -3.86
C PRO A 71 -21.27 -18.77 -3.66
N SER A 72 -20.74 -19.42 -4.69
CA SER A 72 -19.58 -20.29 -4.50
C SER A 72 -18.31 -19.43 -4.41
N MET A 73 -17.50 -19.66 -3.39
CA MET A 73 -16.14 -19.08 -3.30
C MET A 73 -15.36 -19.31 -4.60
N HIS A 74 -15.66 -20.42 -5.27
CA HIS A 74 -15.22 -20.76 -6.61
C HIS A 74 -15.53 -19.67 -7.65
N GLN A 75 -16.77 -19.19 -7.76
CA GLN A 75 -17.13 -18.10 -8.68
C GLN A 75 -16.34 -16.81 -8.42
N LEU A 76 -16.15 -16.43 -7.16
CA LEU A 76 -15.30 -15.28 -6.81
C LEU A 76 -13.84 -15.51 -7.21
N ALA A 77 -13.32 -16.71 -7.01
CA ALA A 77 -11.96 -17.07 -7.42
C ALA A 77 -11.80 -17.00 -8.95
N LEU A 78 -12.79 -17.50 -9.70
CA LEU A 78 -12.81 -17.42 -11.17
C LEU A 78 -12.88 -15.96 -11.66
N LEU A 79 -13.75 -15.13 -11.08
CA LEU A 79 -13.87 -13.70 -11.42
C LEU A 79 -12.58 -12.93 -11.12
N GLY A 80 -12.00 -13.15 -9.94
CA GLY A 80 -10.72 -12.55 -9.57
C GLY A 80 -9.59 -12.95 -10.51
N LEU A 81 -9.54 -14.23 -10.89
CA LEU A 81 -8.53 -14.73 -11.82
C LEU A 81 -8.75 -14.18 -13.23
N ALA A 82 -9.98 -14.18 -13.74
CA ALA A 82 -10.33 -13.64 -15.06
C ALA A 82 -10.04 -12.14 -15.18
N GLU A 83 -10.34 -11.34 -14.15
CA GLU A 83 -9.98 -9.91 -14.12
C GLU A 83 -8.46 -9.70 -14.24
N HIS A 84 -7.65 -10.64 -13.73
CA HIS A 84 -6.20 -10.54 -13.79
C HIS A 84 -5.58 -11.07 -15.09
N VAL A 85 -6.03 -12.24 -15.58
CA VAL A 85 -5.37 -12.95 -16.70
C VAL A 85 -6.22 -13.07 -17.97
N GLY A 86 -7.46 -12.58 -17.95
CA GLY A 86 -8.46 -12.76 -19.01
C GLY A 86 -9.11 -14.15 -18.96
N VAL A 87 -10.36 -14.23 -19.44
CA VAL A 87 -11.16 -15.46 -19.41
C VAL A 87 -10.47 -16.62 -20.13
N ASP A 88 -9.87 -16.38 -21.30
CA ASP A 88 -9.19 -17.40 -22.12
C ASP A 88 -7.99 -18.08 -21.44
N THR A 89 -7.45 -17.46 -20.38
CA THR A 89 -6.28 -17.97 -19.65
C THR A 89 -6.69 -18.74 -18.38
N VAL A 90 -7.95 -18.66 -17.98
CA VAL A 90 -8.46 -19.34 -16.78
C VAL A 90 -8.48 -20.86 -17.02
N PRO A 91 -7.80 -21.66 -16.19
CA PRO A 91 -7.68 -23.09 -16.44
C PRO A 91 -8.86 -23.89 -15.89
N GLY A 92 -9.23 -24.96 -16.60
CA GLY A 92 -10.17 -25.96 -16.08
C GLY A 92 -11.63 -25.52 -16.02
N LEU A 93 -12.02 -24.51 -16.80
CA LEU A 93 -13.41 -24.09 -16.93
C LEU A 93 -14.25 -25.15 -17.63
N SER A 94 -15.45 -25.39 -17.12
CA SER A 94 -16.54 -26.00 -17.90
C SER A 94 -17.12 -25.00 -18.90
N GLU A 95 -17.85 -25.49 -19.91
CA GLU A 95 -18.48 -24.65 -20.92
C GLU A 95 -19.45 -23.62 -20.31
N SER A 96 -20.22 -24.03 -19.29
CA SER A 96 -21.15 -23.13 -18.59
C SER A 96 -20.43 -22.06 -17.77
N GLU A 97 -19.33 -22.41 -17.10
CA GLU A 97 -18.52 -21.45 -16.36
C GLU A 97 -17.84 -20.45 -17.30
N GLU A 98 -17.34 -20.90 -18.46
CA GLU A 98 -16.75 -20.02 -19.45
C GLU A 98 -17.79 -19.02 -19.99
N GLN A 99 -18.97 -19.50 -20.39
CA GLN A 99 -20.06 -18.63 -20.86
C GLN A 99 -20.49 -17.63 -19.79
N TRP A 100 -20.67 -18.07 -18.56
CA TRP A 100 -21.00 -17.20 -17.43
C TRP A 100 -19.90 -16.17 -17.20
N LEU A 101 -18.63 -16.58 -17.13
CA LEU A 101 -17.51 -15.70 -16.86
C LEU A 101 -17.35 -14.63 -17.95
N ARG A 102 -17.51 -15.01 -19.23
CA ARG A 102 -17.56 -14.04 -20.34
C ARG A 102 -18.70 -13.05 -20.17
N SER A 103 -19.91 -13.52 -19.87
CA SER A 103 -21.07 -12.63 -19.69
C SER A 103 -20.84 -11.55 -18.61
N VAL A 104 -20.18 -11.91 -17.51
CA VAL A 104 -19.85 -10.96 -16.43
C VAL A 104 -18.72 -10.03 -16.85
N MET A 105 -17.67 -10.57 -17.47
CA MET A 105 -16.48 -9.81 -17.86
C MET A 105 -16.74 -8.82 -19.01
N ASP A 106 -17.68 -9.15 -19.90
CA ASP A 106 -18.11 -8.30 -21.03
C ASP A 106 -19.18 -7.28 -20.64
N THR A 107 -19.65 -7.28 -19.38
CA THR A 107 -20.62 -6.29 -18.90
C THR A 107 -20.02 -4.88 -18.99
N ASP A 108 -20.72 -3.98 -19.70
CA ASP A 108 -20.33 -2.58 -19.76
C ASP A 108 -20.52 -1.91 -18.40
N ARG A 109 -19.41 -1.77 -17.68
CA ARG A 109 -19.38 -1.14 -16.36
C ARG A 109 -19.86 0.31 -16.39
N ALA A 110 -19.86 1.00 -17.54
CA ALA A 110 -20.35 2.37 -17.63
C ALA A 110 -21.87 2.48 -17.48
N LEU A 111 -22.61 1.42 -17.81
CA LEU A 111 -24.08 1.36 -17.74
C LEU A 111 -24.61 0.96 -16.36
N LEU A 112 -23.72 0.55 -15.45
CA LEU A 112 -24.11 0.16 -14.10
C LEU A 112 -24.49 1.37 -13.24
N PRO A 113 -25.35 1.17 -12.21
CA PRO A 113 -25.66 2.21 -11.24
C PRO A 113 -24.37 2.83 -10.65
N PRO A 114 -24.34 4.16 -10.41
CA PRO A 114 -23.16 4.86 -9.89
C PRO A 114 -22.53 4.20 -8.65
N GLU A 115 -23.36 3.76 -7.70
CA GLU A 115 -22.92 3.06 -6.49
C GLU A 115 -22.12 1.77 -6.78
N MET A 116 -22.57 1.01 -7.78
CA MET A 116 -21.92 -0.24 -8.19
C MET A 116 -20.59 0.07 -8.88
N ARG A 117 -20.55 1.08 -9.74
CA ARG A 117 -19.34 1.54 -10.44
C ARG A 117 -18.25 1.97 -9.46
N ALA A 118 -18.63 2.67 -8.39
CA ALA A 118 -17.69 3.14 -7.37
C ALA A 118 -17.01 1.99 -6.61
N ASN A 119 -17.64 0.82 -6.49
CA ASN A 119 -17.10 -0.33 -5.74
C ASN A 119 -16.64 0.03 -4.31
N LEU A 120 -17.38 0.90 -3.63
CA LEU A 120 -17.13 1.30 -2.25
C LEU A 120 -18.21 0.72 -1.31
N PRO A 121 -17.90 0.51 -0.02
CA PRO A 121 -18.92 0.32 0.99
C PRO A 121 -19.88 1.52 1.04
N GLN A 122 -21.15 1.25 1.32
CA GLN A 122 -22.21 2.26 1.24
C GLN A 122 -21.89 3.52 2.07
N TRP A 123 -21.51 3.35 3.34
CA TRP A 123 -21.19 4.47 4.23
C TRP A 123 -20.08 5.38 3.68
N LEU A 124 -19.09 4.79 3.00
CA LEU A 124 -17.96 5.53 2.45
C LEU A 124 -18.37 6.26 1.17
N TYR A 125 -19.18 5.61 0.33
CA TYR A 125 -19.73 6.22 -0.88
C TYR A 125 -20.59 7.44 -0.53
N GLU A 126 -21.54 7.29 0.38
CA GLU A 126 -22.42 8.37 0.82
C GLU A 126 -21.63 9.54 1.45
N ARG A 127 -20.63 9.22 2.28
CA ARG A 127 -19.77 10.25 2.89
C ARG A 127 -18.96 11.03 1.85
N LEU A 128 -18.44 10.36 0.82
CA LEU A 128 -17.70 11.02 -0.26
C LEU A 128 -18.62 11.89 -1.12
N ILE A 129 -19.84 11.43 -1.43
CA ILE A 129 -20.85 12.23 -2.13
C ILE A 129 -21.19 13.49 -1.34
N ALA A 130 -21.45 13.35 -0.05
CA ALA A 130 -21.78 14.49 0.80
C ALA A 130 -20.65 15.55 0.84
N GLN A 131 -19.39 15.11 0.68
CA GLN A 131 -18.24 16.00 0.73
C GLN A 131 -17.85 16.61 -0.63
N TYR A 132 -17.92 15.83 -1.71
CA TYR A 132 -17.36 16.20 -3.00
C TYR A 132 -18.38 16.24 -4.14
N GLY A 133 -19.60 15.74 -3.94
CA GLY A 133 -20.57 15.51 -5.00
C GLY A 133 -20.38 14.16 -5.69
N GLU A 134 -21.38 13.75 -6.49
CA GLU A 134 -21.38 12.43 -7.15
C GLU A 134 -20.29 12.32 -8.23
N ALA A 135 -20.14 13.33 -9.10
CA ALA A 135 -19.20 13.28 -10.22
C ALA A 135 -17.74 13.10 -9.75
N GLU A 136 -17.30 13.92 -8.79
CA GLU A 136 -15.98 13.85 -8.18
C GLU A 136 -15.76 12.55 -7.41
N THR A 137 -16.80 12.06 -6.72
CA THR A 137 -16.75 10.77 -6.02
C THR A 137 -16.53 9.62 -6.98
N GLN A 138 -17.17 9.63 -8.16
CA GLN A 138 -16.96 8.61 -9.19
C GLN A 138 -15.52 8.63 -9.71
N LEU A 139 -14.96 9.81 -9.99
CA LEU A 139 -13.56 9.94 -10.42
C LEU A 139 -12.58 9.45 -9.35
N LEU A 140 -12.82 9.82 -8.09
CA LEU A 140 -12.00 9.38 -6.97
C LEU A 140 -12.08 7.87 -6.78
N ALA A 141 -13.28 7.29 -6.79
CA ALA A 141 -13.48 5.85 -6.66
C ALA A 141 -12.77 5.07 -7.78
N GLN A 142 -12.89 5.55 -9.03
CA GLN A 142 -12.16 4.97 -10.15
C GLN A 142 -10.64 5.03 -9.95
N ALA A 143 -10.10 6.16 -9.47
CA ALA A 143 -8.68 6.30 -9.18
C ALA A 143 -8.21 5.34 -8.06
N LEU A 144 -9.02 5.21 -7.00
CA LEU A 144 -8.72 4.37 -5.83
C LEU A 144 -8.83 2.87 -6.12
N ASN A 145 -9.64 2.47 -7.11
CA ASN A 145 -9.78 1.08 -7.54
C ASN A 145 -8.75 0.65 -8.59
N ARG A 146 -7.82 1.51 -8.99
CA ARG A 146 -6.71 1.14 -9.89
C ARG A 146 -5.54 0.57 -9.10
N ASN A 147 -4.77 -0.30 -9.74
CA ASN A 147 -3.47 -0.71 -9.23
C ASN A 147 -2.55 0.51 -9.04
N ALA A 148 -1.85 0.55 -7.91
CA ALA A 148 -0.83 1.56 -7.67
C ALA A 148 0.47 1.20 -8.41
N PRO A 149 1.15 2.16 -9.05
CA PRO A 149 2.51 1.97 -9.55
C PRO A 149 3.48 1.76 -8.38
N LEU A 150 4.69 1.31 -8.71
CA LEU A 150 5.77 1.22 -7.75
C LEU A 150 6.52 2.55 -7.74
N ASP A 151 6.53 3.21 -6.60
CA ASP A 151 7.16 4.50 -6.41
C ASP A 151 8.44 4.32 -5.57
N LEU A 152 9.55 4.83 -6.09
CA LEU A 152 10.87 4.78 -5.48
C LEU A 152 11.33 6.19 -5.11
N ARG A 153 12.08 6.28 -4.01
CA ARG A 153 12.84 7.48 -3.63
C ARG A 153 14.32 7.18 -3.74
N VAL A 154 15.05 8.02 -4.45
CA VAL A 154 16.51 8.00 -4.51
C VAL A 154 17.10 8.55 -3.22
N ASN A 155 18.09 7.86 -2.68
CA ASN A 155 18.90 8.34 -1.56
C ASN A 155 20.01 9.25 -2.08
N SER A 156 19.81 10.57 -1.96
CA SER A 156 20.75 11.60 -2.42
C SER A 156 22.10 11.60 -1.69
N LEU A 157 22.28 10.79 -0.65
CA LEU A 157 23.59 10.58 -0.02
C LEU A 157 24.43 9.52 -0.73
N VAL A 158 23.81 8.67 -1.55
CA VAL A 158 24.46 7.53 -2.19
C VAL A 158 24.57 7.74 -3.70
N ALA A 159 23.54 8.25 -4.35
CA ALA A 159 23.51 8.45 -5.80
C ALA A 159 22.59 9.61 -6.21
N SER A 160 22.82 10.14 -7.40
CA SER A 160 21.90 11.04 -8.10
C SER A 160 20.73 10.27 -8.73
N ARG A 161 19.66 10.99 -9.08
CA ARG A 161 18.48 10.39 -9.71
C ARG A 161 18.83 9.80 -11.07
N GLU A 162 19.70 10.48 -11.82
CA GLU A 162 20.13 10.12 -13.16
C GLU A 162 20.98 8.84 -13.15
N GLU A 163 21.89 8.69 -12.18
CA GLU A 163 22.65 7.45 -11.97
C GLU A 163 21.74 6.26 -11.67
N VAL A 164 20.72 6.47 -10.82
CA VAL A 164 19.74 5.42 -10.50
C VAL A 164 18.91 5.04 -11.73
N ILE A 165 18.45 6.00 -12.53
CA ILE A 165 17.73 5.72 -13.79
C ILE A 165 18.61 4.88 -14.73
N GLY A 166 19.88 5.26 -14.90
CA GLY A 166 20.83 4.52 -15.73
C GLY A 166 21.02 3.07 -15.25
N ALA A 167 21.17 2.88 -13.94
CA ALA A 167 21.31 1.55 -13.34
C ALA A 167 20.04 0.69 -13.44
N LEU A 168 18.85 1.29 -13.32
CA LEU A 168 17.57 0.60 -13.53
C LEU A 168 17.41 0.17 -15.00
N LYS A 169 17.78 1.04 -15.95
CA LYS A 169 17.77 0.71 -17.39
C LYS A 169 18.68 -0.46 -17.74
N ALA A 170 19.85 -0.56 -17.10
CA ALA A 170 20.75 -1.70 -17.24
C ALA A 170 20.19 -3.01 -16.66
N ALA A 171 19.22 -2.93 -15.74
CA ALA A 171 18.51 -4.06 -15.13
C ALA A 171 17.14 -4.34 -15.80
N PRO A 172 17.02 -4.09 -17.13
CA PRO A 172 15.77 -3.92 -17.88
C PRO A 172 14.54 -3.38 -17.13
N ILE A 173 14.70 -2.41 -16.23
CA ILE A 173 13.60 -1.78 -15.50
C ILE A 173 13.39 -0.37 -16.03
N GLU A 174 12.23 -0.16 -16.66
CA GLU A 174 11.78 1.16 -17.08
C GLU A 174 11.33 1.98 -15.87
N SER A 175 11.84 3.20 -15.77
CA SER A 175 11.49 4.12 -14.70
C SER A 175 11.45 5.55 -15.23
N GLU A 176 10.52 6.35 -14.71
CA GLU A 176 10.30 7.73 -15.11
C GLU A 176 10.42 8.65 -13.88
N PRO A 177 10.98 9.86 -14.01
CA PRO A 177 10.92 10.86 -12.97
C PRO A 177 9.47 11.13 -12.55
N MET A 178 9.24 11.24 -11.25
CA MET A 178 7.95 11.71 -10.75
C MET A 178 7.80 13.23 -10.99
N PRO A 179 6.57 13.72 -11.24
CA PRO A 179 6.34 15.12 -11.59
C PRO A 179 6.61 16.08 -10.42
N TYR A 180 6.39 15.66 -9.17
CA TYR A 180 6.47 16.56 -8.02
C TYR A 180 7.64 16.23 -7.09
N ALA A 181 7.92 14.95 -6.85
CA ALA A 181 9.01 14.55 -5.95
C ALA A 181 10.37 14.61 -6.68
N PRO A 182 11.32 15.50 -6.29
CA PRO A 182 12.57 15.69 -7.02
C PRO A 182 13.46 14.45 -7.09
N LEU A 183 13.40 13.59 -6.07
CA LEU A 183 14.15 12.33 -5.98
C LEU A 183 13.25 11.11 -6.28
N GLY A 184 12.03 11.34 -6.75
CA GLY A 184 11.05 10.30 -7.02
C GLY A 184 11.25 9.67 -8.39
N LEU A 185 11.17 8.34 -8.45
CA LEU A 185 11.07 7.56 -9.68
C LEU A 185 9.84 6.66 -9.64
N ARG A 186 9.05 6.64 -10.71
CA ARG A 186 7.92 5.74 -10.89
C ARG A 186 8.30 4.59 -11.80
N VAL A 187 8.05 3.37 -11.34
CA VAL A 187 8.22 2.12 -12.09
C VAL A 187 6.83 1.54 -12.33
N GLN A 188 6.48 1.33 -13.60
CA GLN A 188 5.14 0.85 -13.98
C GLN A 188 4.93 -0.63 -13.58
N LYS A 189 5.98 -1.44 -13.69
CA LYS A 189 5.97 -2.85 -13.27
C LYS A 189 6.43 -3.00 -11.82
N LYS A 190 6.23 -4.19 -11.25
CA LYS A 190 6.66 -4.53 -9.88
C LYS A 190 7.84 -5.54 -9.90
N PRO A 191 9.06 -5.12 -10.28
CA PRO A 191 10.23 -6.00 -10.27
C PRO A 191 10.63 -6.40 -8.83
N ALA A 192 11.39 -7.48 -8.70
CA ALA A 192 11.96 -7.93 -7.44
C ALA A 192 13.14 -7.04 -6.99
N LEU A 193 12.83 -5.83 -6.52
CA LEU A 193 13.81 -4.81 -6.14
C LEU A 193 14.83 -5.29 -5.10
N GLN A 194 14.42 -6.16 -4.18
CA GLN A 194 15.25 -6.63 -3.07
C GLN A 194 16.55 -7.30 -3.51
N ASN A 195 16.61 -7.78 -4.74
CA ASN A 195 17.79 -8.44 -5.30
C ASN A 195 18.75 -7.47 -5.99
N LEU A 196 18.29 -6.25 -6.33
CA LEU A 196 19.08 -5.26 -7.05
C LEU A 196 20.18 -4.66 -6.16
N PRO A 197 21.38 -4.41 -6.71
CA PRO A 197 22.44 -3.70 -6.02
C PRO A 197 21.98 -2.36 -5.44
N LEU A 198 21.17 -1.60 -6.20
CA LEU A 198 20.59 -0.31 -5.79
C LEU A 198 19.79 -0.37 -4.49
N PHE A 199 19.08 -1.48 -4.26
CA PHE A 199 18.31 -1.63 -3.02
C PHE A 199 19.22 -2.07 -1.87
N LYS A 200 20.14 -2.99 -2.14
CA LYS A 200 21.06 -3.55 -1.13
C LYS A 200 22.04 -2.51 -0.59
N ASN A 201 22.53 -1.61 -1.44
CA ASN A 201 23.43 -0.52 -1.05
C ASN A 201 22.70 0.74 -0.55
N GLY A 202 21.37 0.73 -0.47
CA GLY A 202 20.58 1.85 0.03
C GLY A 202 20.48 3.06 -0.91
N ALA A 203 20.77 2.91 -2.20
CA ALA A 203 20.58 3.96 -3.20
C ALA A 203 19.10 4.26 -3.49
N ILE A 204 18.20 3.30 -3.25
CA ILE A 204 16.76 3.47 -3.40
C ILE A 204 15.97 2.97 -2.19
N GLU A 205 14.83 3.60 -1.93
CA GLU A 205 13.82 3.15 -0.97
C GLU A 205 12.44 3.12 -1.66
N VAL A 206 11.58 2.15 -1.29
CA VAL A 206 10.18 2.15 -1.75
C VAL A 206 9.39 3.17 -0.95
N GLN A 207 8.86 4.20 -1.61
CA GLN A 207 8.06 5.25 -0.97
C GLN A 207 7.22 6.03 -2.00
N ASP A 208 5.94 6.20 -1.70
CA ASP A 208 4.99 6.97 -2.52
C ASP A 208 5.37 8.43 -2.65
N GLU A 209 5.09 9.01 -3.82
CA GLU A 209 5.36 10.42 -4.13
C GLU A 209 4.86 11.37 -3.03
N GLY A 210 3.60 11.21 -2.59
CA GLY A 210 3.02 12.05 -1.53
C GLY A 210 3.81 11.97 -0.21
N SER A 211 4.31 10.79 0.16
CA SER A 211 5.15 10.65 1.35
C SER A 211 6.53 11.29 1.18
N GLN A 212 7.07 11.34 -0.04
CA GLN A 212 8.31 12.05 -0.33
C GLN A 212 8.09 13.56 -0.19
N LEU A 213 7.01 14.10 -0.78
CA LEU A 213 6.65 15.52 -0.72
C LEU A 213 6.49 16.04 0.71
N LEU A 214 5.88 15.26 1.61
CA LEU A 214 5.74 15.64 3.02
C LEU A 214 7.09 15.97 3.67
N THR A 215 8.15 15.23 3.34
CA THR A 215 9.49 15.52 3.89
C THR A 215 10.09 16.81 3.33
N HIS A 216 9.79 17.16 2.08
CA HIS A 216 10.16 18.46 1.52
C HIS A 216 9.37 19.62 2.14
N ILE A 217 8.08 19.42 2.44
CA ILE A 217 7.23 20.42 3.11
C ILE A 217 7.72 20.68 4.54
N VAL A 218 8.12 19.63 5.26
CA VAL A 218 8.77 19.78 6.58
C VAL A 218 10.00 20.68 6.45
N GLY A 219 10.79 20.52 5.38
CA GLY A 219 11.89 21.42 5.07
C GLY A 219 13.03 21.39 6.08
N ALA A 220 13.32 20.22 6.66
CA ALA A 220 14.38 20.01 7.63
C ALA A 220 15.75 20.40 7.07
N LYS A 221 16.51 21.17 7.86
CA LYS A 221 17.81 21.74 7.48
C LYS A 221 18.96 21.05 8.20
N ARG A 222 20.16 21.26 7.67
CA ARG A 222 21.41 20.76 8.26
C ARG A 222 21.58 21.35 9.67
N GLY A 223 21.98 20.51 10.63
CA GLY A 223 22.22 20.91 12.01
C GLY A 223 20.98 21.02 12.91
N GLU A 224 19.76 21.04 12.35
CA GLU A 224 18.51 21.12 13.15
C GLU A 224 18.29 19.86 14.03
N MET A 225 17.51 20.04 15.10
CA MET A 225 16.93 18.97 15.89
C MET A 225 15.49 18.72 15.40
N VAL A 226 15.26 17.54 14.83
CA VAL A 226 13.98 17.20 14.19
C VAL A 226 13.42 15.92 14.82
N ALA A 227 12.09 15.82 14.89
CA ALA A 227 11.40 14.60 15.28
C ALA A 227 10.47 14.11 14.17
N ASP A 228 10.47 12.80 13.93
CA ASP A 228 9.47 12.07 13.17
C ASP A 228 8.61 11.26 14.16
N PHE A 229 7.40 11.74 14.39
CA PHE A 229 6.43 11.18 15.31
C PHE A 229 5.56 10.15 14.58
N CYS A 230 5.46 8.94 15.14
CA CYS A 230 4.89 7.76 14.48
C CYS A 230 5.70 7.28 13.26
N ALA A 231 7.03 7.27 13.40
CA ALA A 231 7.99 6.98 12.34
C ALA A 231 7.78 5.62 11.63
N GLY A 232 7.15 4.64 12.28
CA GLY A 232 6.87 3.33 11.72
C GLY A 232 8.14 2.60 11.30
N ALA A 233 8.21 2.20 10.03
CA ALA A 233 9.39 1.59 9.45
C ALA A 233 10.44 2.64 8.99
N GLY A 234 10.23 3.93 9.27
CA GLY A 234 11.15 5.05 9.06
C GLY A 234 11.33 5.52 7.62
N GLY A 235 10.33 5.32 6.75
CA GLY A 235 10.41 5.80 5.37
C GLY A 235 10.66 7.32 5.31
N LYS A 236 9.85 8.11 6.03
CA LYS A 236 9.98 9.57 6.09
C LYS A 236 11.21 10.00 6.89
N THR A 237 11.49 9.34 8.02
CA THR A 237 12.74 9.51 8.79
C THR A 237 13.99 9.46 7.90
N LEU A 238 14.13 8.44 7.05
CA LEU A 238 15.30 8.31 6.18
C LEU A 238 15.39 9.44 5.13
N ALA A 239 14.25 9.93 4.63
CA ALA A 239 14.23 11.09 3.74
C ALA A 239 14.66 12.37 4.47
N LEU A 240 14.12 12.61 5.67
CA LEU A 240 14.52 13.75 6.50
C LEU A 240 16.01 13.72 6.82
N GLY A 241 16.55 12.56 7.21
CA GLY A 241 17.98 12.40 7.47
C GLY A 241 18.85 12.72 6.24
N ALA A 242 18.40 12.32 5.05
CA ALA A 242 19.09 12.64 3.79
C ALA A 242 19.02 14.15 3.46
N LEU A 243 17.87 14.80 3.66
CA LEU A 243 17.70 16.25 3.50
C LEU A 243 18.59 17.05 4.47
N MET A 244 18.70 16.58 5.70
CA MET A 244 19.60 17.11 6.73
C MET A 244 21.08 16.79 6.45
N ARG A 245 21.39 16.10 5.34
CA ARG A 245 22.74 15.69 4.91
C ARG A 245 23.50 14.92 5.99
N ASN A 246 22.81 14.05 6.71
CA ASN A 246 23.35 13.28 7.83
C ASN A 246 23.97 14.16 8.94
N THR A 247 23.39 15.33 9.22
CA THR A 247 23.83 16.25 10.28
C THR A 247 22.69 16.57 11.24
N GLY A 248 22.97 17.23 12.37
CA GLY A 248 21.96 17.54 13.39
C GLY A 248 21.54 16.29 14.17
N ARG A 249 20.30 16.29 14.68
CA ARG A 249 19.72 15.14 15.42
C ARG A 249 18.31 14.87 14.93
N LEU A 250 18.06 13.64 14.48
CA LEU A 250 16.74 13.21 14.04
C LEU A 250 16.20 12.11 14.95
N TYR A 251 15.17 12.41 15.72
CA TYR A 251 14.50 11.44 16.57
C TYR A 251 13.37 10.75 15.81
N ALA A 252 13.33 9.41 15.84
CA ALA A 252 12.26 8.63 15.22
C ALA A 252 11.47 7.91 16.32
N PHE A 253 10.29 8.43 16.65
CA PHE A 253 9.45 7.94 17.72
C PHE A 253 8.37 6.99 17.20
N ASP A 254 8.19 5.85 17.87
CA ASP A 254 7.06 4.95 17.62
C ASP A 254 6.75 4.13 18.88
N ILE A 255 5.48 3.75 19.06
CA ILE A 255 5.07 2.84 20.14
C ILE A 255 5.41 1.38 19.83
N SER A 256 5.53 1.04 18.54
CA SER A 256 5.73 -0.31 18.06
C SER A 256 7.21 -0.62 17.89
N GLU A 257 7.75 -1.40 18.83
CA GLU A 257 9.10 -1.94 18.72
C GLU A 257 9.31 -2.75 17.44
N LYS A 258 8.31 -3.52 17.02
CA LYS A 258 8.34 -4.28 15.76
C LYS A 258 8.53 -3.37 14.54
N ARG A 259 7.89 -2.20 14.50
CA ARG A 259 8.03 -1.24 13.38
C ARG A 259 9.41 -0.58 13.40
N LEU A 260 9.87 -0.11 14.56
CA LEU A 260 11.23 0.44 14.73
C LEU A 260 12.33 -0.59 14.43
N GLY A 261 12.10 -1.86 14.76
CA GLY A 261 12.99 -2.97 14.39
C GLY A 261 13.17 -3.08 12.88
N LYS A 262 12.13 -2.77 12.08
CA LYS A 262 12.23 -2.69 10.62
C LYS A 262 13.02 -1.49 10.13
N LEU A 263 13.12 -0.39 10.89
CA LEU A 263 13.94 0.78 10.54
C LEU A 263 15.44 0.47 10.63
N LYS A 264 15.90 -0.26 11.64
CA LYS A 264 17.34 -0.56 11.87
C LYS A 264 18.08 -1.05 10.61
N PRO A 265 17.65 -2.09 9.88
CA PRO A 265 18.34 -2.54 8.67
C PRO A 265 18.25 -1.54 7.51
N ARG A 266 17.25 -0.65 7.50
CA ARG A 266 17.15 0.44 6.51
C ARG A 266 18.11 1.57 6.83
N LEU A 267 18.25 1.89 8.11
CA LEU A 267 19.20 2.88 8.58
C LEU A 267 20.62 2.45 8.24
N ALA A 268 20.99 1.19 8.53
CA ALA A 268 22.31 0.64 8.25
C ALA A 268 22.71 0.77 6.77
N ARG A 269 21.80 0.47 5.83
CA ARG A 269 22.08 0.62 4.39
C ARG A 269 22.00 2.07 3.89
N SER A 270 21.29 2.95 4.59
CA SER A 270 21.09 4.34 4.13
C SER A 270 22.33 5.23 4.26
N GLY A 271 23.31 4.82 5.10
CA GLY A 271 24.49 5.62 5.43
C GLY A 271 24.24 6.71 6.48
N LEU A 272 23.04 6.78 7.05
CA LEU A 272 22.71 7.75 8.10
C LEU A 272 23.21 7.29 9.48
N SER A 273 23.73 8.24 10.25
CA SER A 273 24.21 8.08 11.62
C SER A 273 23.58 9.11 12.59
N ASN A 274 22.92 10.14 12.07
CA ASN A 274 22.25 11.19 12.86
C ASN A 274 20.83 10.82 13.34
N VAL A 275 20.40 9.57 13.17
CA VAL A 275 19.04 9.11 13.50
C VAL A 275 19.04 8.34 14.82
N HIS A 276 18.10 8.70 15.69
CA HIS A 276 17.88 8.10 16.99
C HIS A 276 16.48 7.44 17.04
N PRO A 277 16.36 6.14 16.73
CA PRO A 277 15.12 5.40 16.93
C PRO A 277 14.83 5.28 18.43
N VAL A 278 13.65 5.74 18.86
CA VAL A 278 13.24 5.73 20.26
C VAL A 278 11.84 5.12 20.37
N ARG A 279 11.75 3.96 21.03
CA ARG A 279 10.45 3.43 21.46
C ARG A 279 9.88 4.33 22.56
N ILE A 280 8.61 4.69 22.44
CA ILE A 280 7.82 5.37 23.47
C ILE A 280 6.67 4.47 23.90
N GLU A 281 6.14 4.64 25.11
CA GLU A 281 4.97 3.87 25.54
C GLU A 281 3.66 4.45 24.97
N HIS A 282 3.57 5.77 24.91
CA HIS A 282 2.42 6.54 24.42
C HIS A 282 2.86 7.97 24.05
N GLU A 283 1.96 8.79 23.51
CA GLU A 283 2.25 10.15 23.08
C GLU A 283 2.76 11.05 24.22
N ASN A 284 2.30 10.84 25.46
CA ASN A 284 2.74 11.61 26.63
C ASN A 284 4.03 11.13 27.33
N ASP A 285 4.85 10.29 26.68
CA ASP A 285 6.05 9.68 27.27
C ASP A 285 7.05 10.74 27.78
N ALA A 286 7.69 10.49 28.91
CA ALA A 286 8.65 11.42 29.51
C ALA A 286 9.83 11.75 28.58
N ARG A 287 10.20 10.84 27.67
CA ARG A 287 11.24 11.06 26.65
C ARG A 287 10.86 12.19 25.68
N ILE A 288 9.57 12.31 25.34
CA ILE A 288 9.04 13.37 24.48
C ILE A 288 9.04 14.68 25.25
N LYS A 289 8.53 14.67 26.49
CA LYS A 289 8.49 15.86 27.37
C LYS A 289 9.88 16.48 27.58
N ARG A 290 10.94 15.68 27.64
CA ARG A 290 12.33 16.16 27.74
C ARG A 290 12.82 16.94 26.53
N LEU A 291 12.17 16.79 25.37
CA LEU A 291 12.47 17.48 24.12
C LEU A 291 11.53 18.67 23.84
N ALA A 292 10.51 18.88 24.68
CA ALA A 292 9.61 20.02 24.53
C ALA A 292 10.38 21.35 24.48
N GLY A 293 10.06 22.18 23.48
CA GLY A 293 10.74 23.46 23.23
C GLY A 293 12.15 23.37 22.66
N LYS A 294 12.66 22.17 22.32
CA LYS A 294 14.03 21.97 21.80
C LYS A 294 14.10 21.56 20.32
N LEU A 295 12.96 21.13 19.75
CA LEU A 295 12.87 20.68 18.37
C LEU A 295 12.62 21.86 17.44
N ASP A 296 13.43 21.98 16.40
CA ASP A 296 13.22 22.98 15.35
C ASP A 296 12.01 22.62 14.48
N ARG A 297 11.77 21.31 14.28
CA ARG A 297 10.67 20.78 13.48
C ARG A 297 10.16 19.45 14.00
N VAL A 298 8.86 19.24 13.85
CA VAL A 298 8.21 17.96 14.15
C VAL A 298 7.36 17.55 12.95
N LEU A 299 7.63 16.36 12.42
CA LEU A 299 6.75 15.68 11.49
C LEU A 299 5.81 14.77 12.29
N VAL A 300 4.51 14.95 12.14
CA VAL A 300 3.50 14.07 12.75
C VAL A 300 2.86 13.23 11.65
N ASP A 301 3.37 12.02 11.43
CA ASP A 301 2.79 11.03 10.50
C ASP A 301 1.81 10.13 11.26
N ALA A 302 0.76 10.75 11.83
CA ALA A 302 -0.13 10.08 12.76
C ALA A 302 -0.83 8.85 12.14
N PRO A 303 -1.10 7.80 12.94
CA PRO A 303 -1.92 6.68 12.47
C PRO A 303 -3.27 7.19 11.98
N CYS A 304 -3.69 6.70 10.81
CA CYS A 304 -4.95 7.09 10.18
C CYS A 304 -5.72 5.87 9.71
N SER A 305 -6.93 6.09 9.18
CA SER A 305 -7.78 5.04 8.62
C SER A 305 -7.15 4.31 7.43
N GLY A 306 -6.15 4.91 6.77
CA GLY A 306 -5.49 4.33 5.59
C GLY A 306 -6.34 4.37 4.32
N LEU A 307 -7.51 5.02 4.33
CA LEU A 307 -8.43 5.14 3.18
C LEU A 307 -7.81 5.88 1.97
N GLY A 308 -6.71 6.62 2.16
CA GLY A 308 -5.94 7.17 1.05
C GLY A 308 -5.08 6.15 0.29
N THR A 309 -4.98 4.91 0.79
CA THR A 309 -4.05 3.88 0.26
C THR A 309 -4.75 2.71 -0.45
N LEU A 310 -6.03 2.85 -0.79
CA LEU A 310 -6.86 1.75 -1.32
C LEU A 310 -6.31 1.11 -2.61
N ARG A 311 -5.59 1.87 -3.42
CA ARG A 311 -4.91 1.35 -4.62
C ARG A 311 -3.92 0.23 -4.29
N ARG A 312 -3.30 0.31 -3.12
CA ARG A 312 -2.32 -0.64 -2.57
C ARG A 312 -2.98 -1.67 -1.65
N ASN A 313 -3.90 -1.22 -0.80
CA ASN A 313 -4.55 -2.03 0.22
C ASN A 313 -6.08 -1.93 0.07
N PRO A 314 -6.66 -2.58 -0.96
CA PRO A 314 -8.10 -2.45 -1.26
C PRO A 314 -8.99 -3.13 -0.22
N ASP A 315 -8.44 -3.95 0.68
CA ASP A 315 -9.15 -4.51 1.82
C ASP A 315 -9.53 -3.43 2.85
N ILE A 316 -8.76 -2.35 2.96
CA ILE A 316 -8.98 -1.32 4.00
C ILE A 316 -10.39 -0.73 3.92
N LYS A 317 -10.91 -0.45 2.72
CA LYS A 317 -12.28 0.10 2.57
C LYS A 317 -13.35 -0.82 3.18
N TRP A 318 -13.14 -2.13 3.17
CA TRP A 318 -14.08 -3.11 3.73
C TRP A 318 -13.86 -3.40 5.22
N ARG A 319 -12.66 -3.07 5.75
CA ARG A 319 -12.32 -3.23 7.18
C ARG A 319 -12.65 -2.01 8.01
N GLN A 320 -12.72 -0.84 7.40
CA GLN A 320 -13.03 0.42 8.09
C GLN A 320 -14.53 0.59 8.26
N THR A 321 -14.93 1.16 9.39
CA THR A 321 -16.29 1.60 9.69
C THR A 321 -16.28 3.09 10.06
N PRO A 322 -17.44 3.76 10.12
CA PRO A 322 -17.52 5.14 10.60
C PRO A 322 -16.90 5.30 12.00
N GLU A 323 -17.10 4.33 12.88
CA GLU A 323 -16.62 4.32 14.27
C GLU A 323 -15.09 4.24 14.30
N THR A 324 -14.48 3.33 13.55
CA THR A 324 -13.01 3.21 13.51
C THR A 324 -12.37 4.46 12.93
N VAL A 325 -13.03 5.17 12.00
CA VAL A 325 -12.55 6.47 11.51
C VAL A 325 -12.63 7.54 12.60
N ALA A 326 -13.69 7.58 13.39
CA ALA A 326 -13.84 8.51 14.50
C ALA A 326 -12.81 8.25 15.63
N GLU A 327 -12.53 6.99 15.95
CA GLU A 327 -11.46 6.61 16.89
C GLU A 327 -10.08 7.11 16.41
N MET A 328 -9.79 6.98 15.11
CA MET A 328 -8.55 7.50 14.54
C MET A 328 -8.45 9.03 14.67
N GLN A 329 -9.57 9.75 14.46
CA GLN A 329 -9.59 11.20 14.64
C GLN A 329 -9.22 11.60 16.08
N GLN A 330 -9.83 10.96 17.08
CA GLN A 330 -9.52 11.24 18.49
C GLN A 330 -8.04 10.97 18.81
N LYS A 331 -7.50 9.86 18.32
CA LYS A 331 -6.09 9.51 18.49
C LYS A 331 -5.15 10.52 17.83
N GLN A 332 -5.49 10.99 16.64
CA GLN A 332 -4.72 12.01 15.93
C GLN A 332 -4.68 13.33 16.70
N ILE A 333 -5.80 13.76 17.29
CA ILE A 333 -5.86 14.96 18.12
C ILE A 333 -4.98 14.81 19.37
N ALA A 334 -5.04 13.65 20.05
CA ALA A 334 -4.20 13.39 21.23
C ALA A 334 -2.70 13.46 20.89
N ILE A 335 -2.30 12.86 19.77
CA ILE A 335 -0.92 12.91 19.27
C ILE A 335 -0.53 14.35 18.92
N LEU A 336 -1.39 15.08 18.21
CA LEU A 336 -1.11 16.45 17.79
C LEU A 336 -0.95 17.41 18.98
N ASN A 337 -1.76 17.24 20.03
CA ASN A 337 -1.63 18.03 21.26
C ASN A 337 -0.33 17.75 22.02
N SER A 338 0.30 16.60 21.78
CA SER A 338 1.54 16.19 22.45
C SER A 338 2.81 16.50 21.65
N ALA A 339 2.69 16.67 20.34
CA ALA A 339 3.81 16.83 19.40
C ALA A 339 4.33 18.27 19.38
#